data_AF-A0A9Q1AFP2-F1
#
_entry.id   AF-A0A9Q1AFP2-F1
#
_cell.length_a   1.000
_cell.length_b   1.000
_cell.length_c   1.000
_cell.angle_alpha   90.00
_cell.angle_beta   90.00
_cell.angle_gamma   90.00
#
_symmetry.space_group_name_H-M   'P 1'
#
loop_
_entity.id
_entity.type
_entity.pdbx_description
1 polymer ?
#
loop_
_entity_poly.entity_id
_entity_poly.type
_entity_poly.pdbx_seq_one_letter_code
_entity_poly.pdbx_strand_id
1 'polypeptide(L)'
;MNPSVYLNGFSIQDEGDGTITLSSIQDPDIRLTYVLTSHGKFTEHLWNKRMQSWEGDWVVPSTECDIYGKCGPFGRCDAQNSPICRCLIGFVPKNQDEWNKGIWTSGCVRMTSLQCDRIRNGSEVGKEDGFMKLEMMKVPAFAEYWSYPSSSEQDCKDECVKNCSCVAYSYYNGFGCMAWTRNLVDIQKFSEGGADLNIRLAYTEFVADNNTKKKVIISMSVIVGAMAIFLLVFFSWKWMATHRERKLISEETREAQATVFDGNSPDNIEEIKLEPLFKLQVLEAATSNFDIANKLGQGGFGAVYRDMYVCLPLPEIHLESTFQFLILLNLQALTCMTASKFSGLETME
;
A
#
# COMPACT_ATOMS: atom_id res chain seq x y z
N MET A 1 43.76 14.99 42.92
CA MET A 1 43.91 13.64 42.34
C MET A 1 43.47 13.74 40.89
N ASN A 2 44.40 13.48 39.96
CA ASN A 2 44.15 13.50 38.52
C ASN A 2 43.19 12.35 38.15
N PRO A 3 42.03 12.60 37.55
CA PRO A 3 41.26 11.54 36.92
C PRO A 3 41.93 11.17 35.58
N SER A 4 42.20 9.87 35.38
CA SER A 4 42.74 9.27 34.15
C SER A 4 41.86 9.63 32.94
N VAL A 5 42.36 10.13 31.80
CA VAL A 5 43.22 9.53 30.76
C VAL A 5 42.62 8.23 30.16
N TYR A 6 41.73 8.45 29.18
CA TYR A 6 40.95 7.58 28.29
C TYR A 6 39.63 7.02 28.88
N LEU A 7 38.44 7.45 28.41
CA LEU A 7 37.94 7.45 27.03
C LEU A 7 37.41 8.83 26.57
N ASN A 8 37.51 9.10 25.27
CA ASN A 8 37.12 10.35 24.61
C ASN A 8 35.81 11.01 25.11
N GLY A 9 35.90 12.30 25.41
CA GLY A 9 34.84 13.27 25.10
C GLY A 9 33.95 13.72 26.26
N PHE A 10 33.55 12.85 27.20
CA PHE A 10 32.42 13.15 28.11
C PHE A 10 32.83 13.47 29.57
N SER A 11 32.22 14.49 30.16
CA SER A 11 32.28 14.84 31.59
C SER A 11 30.92 14.64 32.24
N ILE A 12 30.89 14.03 33.42
CA ILE A 12 29.66 13.69 34.15
C ILE A 12 29.57 14.58 35.39
N GLN A 13 28.41 15.19 35.60
CA GLN A 13 28.11 16.06 36.73
C GLN A 13 26.77 15.66 37.37
N ASP A 14 26.76 15.55 38.69
CA ASP A 14 25.55 15.39 39.51
C ASP A 14 25.12 16.78 40.01
N GLU A 15 23.89 17.17 39.71
CA GLU A 15 23.35 18.48 40.08
C GLU A 15 22.82 18.52 41.53
N GLY A 16 22.76 17.37 42.22
CA GLY A 16 22.33 17.26 43.61
C GLY A 16 20.81 17.21 43.84
N ASP A 17 20.01 17.35 42.78
CA ASP A 17 18.55 17.19 42.77
C ASP A 17 18.09 15.85 42.17
N GLY A 18 19.03 14.95 41.91
CA GLY A 18 18.82 13.68 41.22
C GLY A 18 18.95 13.76 39.69
N THR A 19 19.26 14.94 39.14
CA THR A 19 19.60 15.12 37.73
C THR A 19 21.08 14.84 37.48
N ILE A 20 21.37 14.08 36.42
CA ILE A 20 22.74 13.79 35.98
C ILE A 20 22.96 14.39 34.59
N THR A 21 24.02 15.19 34.46
CA THR A 21 24.43 15.84 33.23
C THR A 21 25.69 15.17 32.69
N LEU A 22 25.68 14.74 31.42
CA LEU A 22 26.86 14.25 30.71
C LEU A 22 27.15 15.19 29.53
N SER A 23 28.24 15.95 29.57
CA SER A 23 28.60 16.88 28.50
C SER A 23 29.82 16.42 27.73
N SER A 24 29.84 16.61 26.41
CA SER A 24 31.01 16.35 25.59
C SER A 24 31.50 17.58 24.85
N ILE A 25 32.82 17.75 24.86
CA ILE A 25 33.53 18.81 24.15
C ILE A 25 34.53 18.12 23.22
N GLN A 26 34.00 17.43 22.20
CA GLN A 26 34.84 16.85 21.13
C GLN A 26 35.33 17.92 20.15
N ASP A 27 34.55 18.98 19.93
CA ASP A 27 34.90 20.17 19.14
C ASP A 27 34.53 21.43 19.95
N PRO A 28 35.40 22.44 20.13
CA PRO A 28 35.03 23.71 20.77
C PRO A 28 33.86 24.43 20.07
N ASP A 29 33.54 24.07 18.83
CA ASP A 29 32.38 24.55 18.08
C ASP A 29 31.07 23.81 18.36
N ILE A 30 31.12 22.59 18.88
CA ILE A 30 29.95 21.76 19.15
C ILE A 30 29.94 21.40 20.63
N ARG A 31 29.07 22.06 21.39
CA ARG A 31 28.81 21.69 22.79
C ARG A 31 27.54 20.86 22.84
N LEU A 32 27.71 19.59 23.18
CA LEU A 32 26.63 18.63 23.31
C LEU A 32 26.49 18.23 24.78
N THR A 33 25.27 18.28 25.29
CA THR A 33 24.97 17.93 26.68
C THR A 33 23.80 16.97 26.72
N TYR A 34 23.99 15.85 27.39
CA TYR A 34 22.97 14.88 27.72
C TYR A 34 22.51 15.09 29.15
N VAL A 35 21.19 15.11 29.38
CA VAL A 35 20.62 15.32 30.71
C VAL A 35 19.66 14.18 31.02
N LEU A 36 19.94 13.44 32.09
CA LEU A 36 19.00 12.52 32.69
C LEU A 36 18.26 13.23 33.82
N THR A 37 17.01 13.59 33.57
CA THR A 37 16.16 14.24 34.57
C THR A 37 15.73 13.26 35.66
N SER A 38 15.40 13.79 36.84
CA SER A 38 14.84 13.01 37.96
C SER A 38 13.54 12.26 37.63
N HIS A 39 12.84 12.65 36.56
CA HIS A 39 11.64 11.98 36.06
C HIS A 39 11.94 10.81 35.11
N GLY A 40 13.22 10.47 34.89
CA GLY A 40 13.64 9.38 34.01
C GLY A 40 13.58 9.70 32.51
N LYS A 41 13.52 10.99 32.14
CA LYS A 41 13.69 11.42 30.74
C LYS A 41 15.14 11.77 30.47
N PHE A 42 15.66 11.20 29.39
CA PHE A 42 17.00 11.46 28.88
C PHE A 42 16.88 12.39 27.66
N THR A 43 17.53 13.55 27.71
CA THR A 43 17.47 14.57 26.67
C THR A 43 18.86 14.89 26.14
N GLU A 44 18.96 15.13 24.84
CA GLU A 44 20.16 15.67 24.19
C GLU A 44 19.93 17.16 23.90
N HIS A 45 20.89 17.98 24.30
CA HIS A 45 20.89 19.42 24.13
C HIS A 45 22.14 19.86 23.36
N LEU A 46 21.92 20.58 22.26
CA LEU A 46 22.96 21.22 21.47
C LEU A 46 23.02 22.71 21.83
N TRP A 47 24.22 23.23 22.09
CA TRP A 47 24.40 24.67 22.29
C TRP A 47 24.37 25.42 20.97
N ASN A 48 23.33 26.23 20.75
CA ASN A 48 23.23 27.08 19.58
C ASN A 48 24.00 28.38 19.82
N LYS A 49 25.22 28.48 19.24
CA LYS A 49 26.08 29.66 19.41
C LYS A 49 25.45 30.97 18.92
N ARG A 50 24.59 30.92 17.89
CA ARG A 50 23.95 32.12 17.32
C ARG A 50 22.87 32.65 18.24
N MET A 51 22.05 31.76 18.78
CA MET A 51 20.94 32.11 19.67
C MET A 51 21.36 32.25 21.14
N GLN A 52 22.57 31.81 21.49
CA GLN A 52 23.08 31.77 22.88
C GLN A 52 22.12 30.98 23.80
N SER A 53 21.57 29.88 23.29
CA SER A 53 20.60 29.05 23.99
C SER A 53 20.87 27.57 23.75
N TRP A 54 20.42 26.73 24.69
CA TRP A 54 20.33 25.29 24.48
C TRP A 54 19.12 24.98 23.61
N GLU A 55 19.33 24.17 22.58
CA GLU A 55 18.30 23.63 21.70
C GLU A 55 18.23 22.12 21.95
N GLY A 56 17.02 21.58 22.16
CA GLY A 56 16.82 20.18 22.48
C GLY A 56 16.12 19.47 21.33
N ASP A 57 16.82 18.57 20.66
CA ASP A 57 16.28 17.89 19.47
C ASP A 57 15.81 16.46 19.77
N TRP A 58 16.36 15.82 20.80
CA TRP A 58 16.13 14.41 21.06
C TRP A 58 15.81 14.13 22.53
N VAL A 59 14.74 13.38 22.77
CA VAL A 59 14.28 12.97 24.10
C VAL A 59 13.89 11.51 24.09
N VAL A 60 14.26 10.78 25.14
CA VAL A 60 13.86 9.39 25.36
C VAL A 60 13.32 9.22 26.79
N PRO A 61 12.19 8.50 26.97
CA PRO A 61 11.32 7.94 25.94
C PRO A 61 10.52 9.03 25.20
N SER A 62 10.48 8.94 23.87
CA SER A 62 9.68 9.80 22.97
C SER A 62 8.29 9.22 22.70
N THR A 63 8.21 7.89 22.65
CA THR A 63 6.97 7.13 22.41
C THR A 63 6.82 6.01 23.43
N GLU A 64 5.63 5.42 23.51
CA GLU A 64 5.43 4.24 24.36
C GLU A 64 6.29 3.05 23.93
N CYS A 65 6.75 2.99 22.68
CA CYS A 65 7.64 1.93 22.20
C CYS A 65 9.06 2.03 22.74
N ASP A 66 9.47 3.20 23.23
CA ASP A 66 10.78 3.39 23.84
C ASP A 66 10.81 2.88 25.29
N ILE A 67 9.63 2.59 25.87
CA ILE A 67 9.52 1.94 27.17
C ILE A 67 9.95 0.48 27.03
N TYR A 68 10.97 0.10 27.81
CA TYR A 68 11.53 -1.23 27.79
C TYR A 68 10.45 -2.33 27.89
N GLY A 69 10.43 -3.22 26.90
CA GLY A 69 9.56 -4.40 26.93
C GLY A 69 8.06 -4.10 26.78
N LYS A 70 7.68 -2.94 26.22
CA LYS A 70 6.28 -2.50 26.06
C LYS A 70 5.32 -3.56 25.51
N CYS A 71 5.76 -4.35 24.52
CA CYS A 71 4.93 -5.35 23.85
C CYS A 71 5.10 -6.80 24.37
N GLY A 72 5.82 -6.98 25.48
CA GLY A 72 6.11 -8.28 26.06
C GLY A 72 6.99 -9.19 25.18
N PRO A 73 7.22 -10.44 25.61
CA PRO A 73 8.02 -11.42 24.88
C PRO A 73 7.46 -11.72 23.48
N PHE A 74 8.32 -11.80 22.48
CA PHE A 74 7.99 -12.08 21.07
C PHE A 74 6.93 -11.14 20.46
N GLY A 75 6.69 -9.98 21.08
CA GLY A 75 5.94 -8.86 20.52
C GLY A 75 6.91 -7.80 19.98
N ARG A 76 6.51 -7.12 18.90
CA ARG A 76 7.18 -5.93 18.38
C ARG A 76 6.32 -4.69 18.55
N CYS A 77 6.96 -3.58 18.89
CA CYS A 77 6.33 -2.27 18.96
C CYS A 77 6.51 -1.50 17.64
N ASP A 78 5.50 -0.75 17.24
CA ASP A 78 5.48 0.05 16.03
C ASP A 78 4.64 1.29 16.28
N ALA A 79 5.30 2.40 16.63
CA ALA A 79 4.65 3.63 17.06
C ALA A 79 3.79 4.28 15.97
N GLN A 80 3.97 3.90 14.70
CA GLN A 80 3.19 4.43 13.57
C GLN A 80 1.89 3.65 13.31
N ASN A 81 1.65 2.56 14.05
CA ASN A 81 0.53 1.68 13.84
C ASN A 81 -0.42 1.64 15.04
N SER A 82 -1.68 1.28 14.77
CA SER A 82 -2.70 1.03 15.79
C SER A 82 -3.31 -0.36 15.57
N PRO A 83 -3.16 -1.31 16.52
CA PRO A 83 -2.44 -1.19 17.80
C PRO A 83 -0.91 -1.11 17.62
N ILE A 84 -0.24 -0.45 18.56
CA ILE A 84 1.23 -0.28 18.54
C ILE A 84 1.99 -1.62 18.70
N CYS A 85 1.38 -2.61 19.37
CA CYS A 85 1.99 -3.91 19.59
C CYS A 85 1.39 -4.99 18.69
N ARG A 86 2.26 -5.75 18.03
CA ARG A 86 1.89 -6.93 17.25
C ARG A 86 2.84 -8.08 17.55
N CYS A 87 2.32 -9.30 17.50
CA CYS A 87 3.18 -10.47 17.57
C CYS A 87 4.14 -10.51 16.38
N LEU A 88 5.33 -11.07 16.60
CA LEU A 88 6.22 -11.43 15.52
C LEU A 88 5.53 -12.47 14.63
N ILE A 89 5.89 -12.47 13.35
CA ILE A 89 5.38 -13.44 12.39
C ILE A 89 5.68 -14.88 12.83
N GLY A 90 4.68 -15.76 12.74
CA GLY A 90 4.75 -17.14 13.29
C GLY A 90 4.45 -17.23 14.79
N PHE A 91 4.01 -16.14 15.43
CA PHE A 91 3.61 -16.09 16.84
C PHE A 91 2.18 -15.54 16.98
N VAL A 92 1.52 -15.94 18.06
CA VAL A 92 0.16 -15.51 18.42
C VAL A 92 0.12 -15.02 19.86
N PRO A 93 -0.83 -14.16 20.25
CA PRO A 93 -0.95 -13.69 21.62
C PRO A 93 -1.05 -14.86 22.59
N LYS A 94 -0.27 -14.81 23.68
CA LYS A 94 -0.36 -15.81 24.74
C LYS A 94 -1.73 -15.79 25.44
N ASN A 95 -2.27 -14.58 25.60
CA ASN A 95 -3.61 -14.35 26.12
C ASN A 95 -4.35 -13.39 25.17
N GLN A 96 -5.34 -13.91 24.44
CA GLN A 96 -6.08 -13.14 23.44
C GLN A 96 -6.95 -12.05 24.06
N ASP A 97 -7.52 -12.30 25.25
CA ASP A 97 -8.41 -11.34 25.93
C ASP A 97 -7.63 -10.13 26.44
N GLU A 98 -6.42 -10.33 26.97
CA GLU A 98 -5.50 -9.25 27.33
C GLU A 98 -5.10 -8.45 26.09
N TRP A 99 -4.73 -9.15 25.00
CA TRP A 99 -4.28 -8.52 23.77
C TRP A 99 -5.35 -7.62 23.14
N ASN A 100 -6.60 -8.08 23.13
CA ASN A 100 -7.75 -7.34 22.63
C ASN A 100 -8.07 -6.09 23.47
N LYS A 101 -7.65 -6.06 24.74
CA LYS A 101 -7.80 -4.93 25.66
C LYS A 101 -6.59 -3.98 25.66
N GLY A 102 -5.59 -4.21 24.82
CA GLY A 102 -4.36 -3.42 24.79
C GLY A 102 -3.39 -3.75 25.94
N ILE A 103 -3.53 -4.92 26.56
CA ILE A 103 -2.60 -5.43 27.57
C ILE A 103 -1.68 -6.44 26.89
N TRP A 104 -0.41 -6.07 26.70
CA TRP A 104 0.55 -6.88 25.93
C TRP A 104 1.61 -7.57 26.78
N THR A 105 1.53 -7.46 28.12
CA THR A 105 2.54 -7.96 29.08
C THR A 105 2.82 -9.45 28.94
N SER A 106 1.77 -10.25 28.68
CA SER A 106 1.90 -11.69 28.46
C SER A 106 2.65 -12.06 27.17
N GLY A 107 2.79 -11.12 26.24
CA GLY A 107 3.49 -11.29 24.98
C GLY A 107 2.82 -12.34 24.07
N CYS A 108 3.65 -12.95 23.25
CA CYS A 108 3.26 -13.91 22.23
C CYS A 108 3.94 -15.26 22.45
N VAL A 109 3.31 -16.31 21.92
CA VAL A 109 3.85 -17.67 21.89
C VAL A 109 3.93 -18.15 20.46
N ARG A 110 4.91 -19.01 20.20
CA ARG A 110 5.14 -19.57 18.88
C ARG A 110 3.96 -20.44 18.46
N MET A 111 3.52 -20.32 17.21
CA MET A 111 2.39 -21.08 16.68
C MET A 111 2.77 -22.54 16.39
N THR A 112 3.89 -22.75 15.70
CA THR A 112 4.38 -24.08 15.35
C THR A 112 5.73 -24.39 16.00
N SER A 113 5.86 -25.58 16.59
CA SER A 113 7.10 -26.07 17.20
C SER A 113 8.25 -26.19 16.19
N LEU A 114 9.47 -25.88 16.63
CA LEU A 114 10.67 -25.99 15.80
C LEU A 114 11.03 -27.45 15.51
N GLN A 115 11.95 -27.69 14.57
CA GLN A 115 12.39 -29.03 14.20
C GLN A 115 13.00 -29.77 15.40
N CYS A 116 13.84 -29.11 16.19
CA CYS A 116 14.47 -29.73 17.36
C CYS A 116 13.46 -30.23 18.41
N ASP A 117 12.37 -29.49 18.62
CA ASP A 117 11.30 -29.89 19.54
C ASP A 117 10.55 -31.11 19.00
N ARG A 118 10.31 -31.16 17.69
CA ARG A 118 9.62 -32.28 17.02
C ARG A 118 10.45 -33.57 17.05
N ILE A 119 11.77 -33.48 16.82
CA ILE A 119 12.69 -34.63 16.88
C ILE A 119 12.73 -35.20 18.30
N ARG A 120 12.81 -34.35 19.32
CA ARG A 120 12.78 -34.79 20.73
C ARG A 120 11.51 -35.55 21.10
N ASN A 121 10.39 -35.21 20.47
CA ASN A 121 9.09 -35.83 20.73
C ASN A 121 8.82 -37.08 19.86
N GLY A 122 9.83 -37.59 19.12
CA GLY A 122 9.73 -38.85 18.36
C GLY A 122 8.98 -38.74 17.03
N SER A 123 8.71 -37.53 16.56
CA SER A 123 8.11 -37.28 15.24
C SER A 123 9.18 -37.31 14.13
N GLU A 124 8.78 -37.66 12.90
CA GLU A 124 9.64 -37.78 11.70
C GLU A 124 10.67 -36.65 11.55
N VAL A 125 11.77 -36.96 10.83
CA VAL A 125 12.78 -35.99 10.35
C VAL A 125 12.10 -34.94 9.48
N GLY A 126 11.51 -33.94 10.13
CA GLY A 126 10.91 -32.80 9.49
C GLY A 126 11.97 -31.98 8.79
N LYS A 127 11.56 -31.25 7.75
CA LYS A 127 12.44 -30.29 7.08
C LYS A 127 12.99 -29.27 8.07
N GLU A 128 14.22 -28.84 7.78
CA GLU A 128 14.98 -27.87 8.56
C GLU A 128 14.20 -26.56 8.77
N ASP A 129 14.33 -25.97 9.96
CA ASP A 129 13.73 -24.68 10.26
C ASP A 129 14.27 -23.59 9.33
N GLY A 130 13.44 -22.61 9.02
CA GLY A 130 13.82 -21.46 8.21
C GLY A 130 13.99 -20.20 9.06
N PHE A 131 14.44 -19.13 8.42
CA PHE A 131 14.55 -17.81 9.04
C PHE A 131 13.72 -16.80 8.25
N MET A 132 12.99 -15.96 8.98
CA MET A 132 12.28 -14.84 8.41
C MET A 132 12.99 -13.54 8.79
N LYS A 133 13.40 -12.79 7.76
CA LYS A 133 14.08 -11.52 7.89
C LYS A 133 13.07 -10.41 8.19
N LEU A 134 13.31 -9.69 9.28
CA LEU A 134 12.56 -8.51 9.68
C LEU A 134 13.48 -7.29 9.60
N GLU A 135 13.20 -6.40 8.66
CA GLU A 135 14.05 -5.24 8.38
C GLU A 135 13.76 -4.06 9.30
N MET A 136 14.73 -3.15 9.45
CA MET A 136 14.62 -1.89 10.20
C MET A 136 14.09 -2.08 11.63
N MET A 137 14.70 -3.00 12.36
CA MET A 137 14.32 -3.34 13.72
C MET A 137 15.33 -2.77 14.73
N LYS A 138 14.81 -2.29 15.87
CA LYS A 138 15.53 -2.36 17.14
C LYS A 138 15.65 -3.84 17.50
N VAL A 139 16.86 -4.36 17.46
CA VAL A 139 17.12 -5.76 17.82
C VAL A 139 16.83 -5.98 19.31
N PRO A 140 16.42 -7.20 19.71
CA PRO A 140 16.02 -7.47 21.09
C PRO A 140 17.15 -7.24 22.09
N ALA A 141 16.78 -6.96 23.34
CA ALA A 141 17.73 -6.85 24.43
C ALA A 141 18.48 -8.19 24.68
N PHE A 142 19.63 -8.09 25.35
CA PHE A 142 20.43 -9.24 25.80
C PHE A 142 20.92 -10.16 24.67
N ALA A 143 21.46 -9.58 23.60
CA ALA A 143 22.12 -10.33 22.55
C ALA A 143 23.34 -11.10 23.08
N GLU A 144 23.50 -12.34 22.62
CA GLU A 144 24.73 -13.12 22.76
C GLU A 144 25.62 -12.82 21.55
N TYR A 145 26.80 -12.24 21.78
CA TYR A 145 27.76 -11.97 20.72
C TYR A 145 28.56 -13.23 20.42
N TRP A 146 28.43 -13.75 19.20
CA TRP A 146 29.22 -14.87 18.72
C TRP A 146 30.38 -14.31 17.91
N SER A 147 31.50 -14.08 18.57
CA SER A 147 32.63 -13.32 18.00
C SER A 147 33.60 -14.16 17.16
N TYR A 148 33.44 -15.49 17.07
CA TYR A 148 34.30 -16.36 16.28
C TYR A 148 33.70 -17.77 16.11
N PRO A 149 33.64 -18.38 14.91
CA PRO A 149 34.21 -17.96 13.63
C PRO A 149 33.20 -17.30 12.68
N SER A 150 32.07 -16.78 13.17
CA SER A 150 31.02 -16.21 12.30
C SER A 150 31.47 -14.92 11.59
N SER A 151 32.17 -15.10 10.47
CA SER A 151 32.76 -14.04 9.64
C SER A 151 31.77 -13.44 8.65
N SER A 152 30.60 -14.06 8.54
CA SER A 152 29.54 -13.68 7.61
C SER A 152 28.15 -13.88 8.22
N GLU A 153 27.14 -13.25 7.61
CA GLU A 153 25.74 -13.48 7.94
C GLU A 153 25.35 -14.96 7.77
N GLN A 154 25.93 -15.65 6.78
CA GLN A 154 25.67 -17.06 6.52
C GLN A 154 26.23 -17.95 7.64
N ASP A 155 27.43 -17.66 8.14
CA ASP A 155 27.99 -18.40 9.27
C ASP A 155 27.14 -18.22 10.53
N CYS A 156 26.67 -16.99 10.79
CA CYS A 156 25.79 -16.66 11.92
C CYS A 156 24.47 -17.46 11.86
N LYS A 157 23.90 -17.56 10.65
CA LYS A 157 22.74 -18.41 10.39
C LYS A 157 23.04 -19.88 10.67
N ASP A 158 24.13 -20.41 10.12
CA ASP A 158 24.47 -21.83 10.22
C ASP A 158 24.77 -22.25 11.67
N GLU A 159 25.37 -21.36 12.46
CA GLU A 159 25.57 -21.56 13.89
C GLU A 159 24.24 -21.57 14.66
N CYS A 160 23.33 -20.64 14.33
CA CYS A 160 22.00 -20.60 14.93
C CYS A 160 21.17 -21.84 14.59
N VAL A 161 21.23 -22.32 13.35
CA VAL A 161 20.57 -23.56 12.90
C VAL A 161 21.01 -24.75 13.76
N LYS A 162 22.33 -24.91 13.94
CA LYS A 162 22.93 -26.00 14.73
C LYS A 162 22.58 -25.94 16.22
N ASN A 163 22.37 -24.73 16.74
CA ASN A 163 21.96 -24.53 18.13
C ASN A 163 20.42 -24.58 18.25
N CYS A 164 19.88 -25.70 18.74
CA CYS A 164 18.43 -25.86 18.95
C CYS A 164 17.78 -24.83 19.89
N SER A 165 18.56 -24.15 20.73
CA SER A 165 18.04 -23.10 21.60
C SER A 165 17.99 -21.74 20.89
N CYS A 166 18.70 -21.56 19.77
CA CYS A 166 18.72 -20.30 19.05
C CYS A 166 17.36 -20.02 18.41
N VAL A 167 16.79 -18.85 18.74
CA VAL A 167 15.46 -18.41 18.28
C VAL A 167 15.54 -17.27 17.25
N ALA A 168 16.63 -16.51 17.23
CA ALA A 168 16.88 -15.46 16.26
C ALA A 168 18.36 -15.11 16.18
N TYR A 169 18.76 -14.49 15.08
CA TYR A 169 20.07 -13.85 14.94
C TYR A 169 19.97 -12.53 14.18
N SER A 170 21.01 -11.73 14.26
CA SER A 170 21.22 -10.51 13.48
C SER A 170 22.70 -10.43 13.14
N TYR A 171 23.01 -9.86 11.97
CA TYR A 171 24.39 -9.66 11.55
C TYR A 171 24.55 -8.22 11.10
N TYR A 172 25.59 -7.56 11.62
CA TYR A 172 25.93 -6.20 11.23
C TYR A 172 27.41 -6.09 10.91
N ASN A 173 27.74 -5.48 9.77
CA ASN A 173 29.12 -5.21 9.38
C ASN A 173 29.78 -4.25 10.37
N GLY A 174 30.62 -4.78 11.27
CA GLY A 174 31.31 -4.03 12.33
C GLY A 174 31.09 -4.59 13.72
N PHE A 175 29.86 -5.02 14.05
CA PHE A 175 29.54 -5.66 15.33
C PHE A 175 29.55 -7.19 15.25
N GLY A 176 29.41 -7.76 14.05
CA GLY A 176 29.42 -9.20 13.81
C GLY A 176 28.07 -9.87 14.08
N CYS A 177 28.12 -11.13 14.49
CA CYS A 177 26.94 -11.96 14.76
C CYS A 177 26.41 -11.73 16.17
N MET A 178 25.12 -11.43 16.24
CA MET A 178 24.33 -11.36 17.47
C MET A 178 23.26 -12.45 17.41
N ALA A 179 23.15 -13.27 18.45
CA ALA A 179 22.17 -14.34 18.53
C ALA A 179 21.36 -14.26 19.82
N TRP A 180 20.18 -14.88 19.81
CA TRP A 180 19.33 -14.99 20.98
C TRP A 180 18.89 -16.44 21.17
N THR A 181 19.10 -16.95 22.39
CA THR A 181 18.67 -18.31 22.78
C THR A 181 17.46 -18.32 23.71
N ARG A 182 16.95 -17.14 24.07
CA ARG A 182 15.85 -16.92 25.02
C ARG A 182 14.75 -16.09 24.38
N ASN A 183 13.71 -15.80 25.17
CA ASN A 183 12.62 -14.93 24.75
C ASN A 183 13.15 -13.60 24.20
N LEU A 184 12.64 -13.21 23.04
CA LEU A 184 12.98 -11.93 22.43
C LEU A 184 12.13 -10.85 23.09
N VAL A 185 12.75 -9.80 23.64
CA VAL A 185 12.06 -8.72 24.35
C VAL A 185 12.62 -7.38 23.88
N ASP A 186 11.79 -6.35 23.94
CA ASP A 186 12.18 -4.96 23.62
C ASP A 186 12.47 -4.72 22.13
N ILE A 187 11.69 -5.39 21.26
CA ILE A 187 11.77 -5.21 19.80
C ILE A 187 10.87 -4.05 19.36
N GLN A 188 11.38 -3.22 18.47
CA GLN A 188 10.66 -2.11 17.86
C GLN A 188 10.93 -2.06 16.36
N LYS A 189 9.90 -1.74 15.57
CA LYS A 189 10.02 -1.42 14.15
C LYS A 189 10.26 0.08 14.01
N PHE A 190 11.31 0.44 13.27
CA PHE A 190 11.57 1.80 12.87
C PHE A 190 11.05 2.08 11.45
N SER A 191 10.75 3.34 11.17
CA SER A 191 10.43 3.80 9.82
C SER A 191 11.68 3.99 8.95
N GLU A 192 12.82 4.24 9.59
CA GLU A 192 14.11 4.44 8.96
C GLU A 192 15.21 3.93 9.91
N GLY A 193 16.30 3.41 9.34
CA GLY A 193 17.42 2.87 10.11
C GLY A 193 17.10 1.55 10.82
N GLY A 194 17.86 1.24 11.87
CA GLY A 194 17.79 -0.06 12.56
C GLY A 194 18.59 -1.15 11.88
N ALA A 195 18.50 -2.37 12.43
CA ALA A 195 19.17 -3.55 11.91
C ALA A 195 18.17 -4.63 11.49
N ASP A 196 18.64 -5.58 10.69
CA ASP A 196 17.83 -6.71 10.27
C ASP A 196 17.84 -7.81 11.34
N LEU A 197 16.66 -8.30 11.72
CA LEU A 197 16.48 -9.39 12.68
C LEU A 197 15.95 -10.62 11.95
N ASN A 198 16.70 -11.71 11.96
CA ASN A 198 16.32 -12.99 11.38
C ASN A 198 15.72 -13.90 12.45
N ILE A 199 14.41 -14.15 12.40
CA ILE A 199 13.69 -14.99 13.36
C ILE A 199 13.59 -16.42 12.85
N ARG A 200 13.98 -17.39 13.67
CA ARG A 200 13.83 -18.82 13.36
C ARG A 200 12.37 -19.22 13.42
N LEU A 201 11.85 -19.86 12.37
CA LEU A 201 10.48 -20.36 12.24
C LEU A 201 10.47 -21.80 11.72
N ALA A 202 9.43 -22.56 12.06
CA ALA A 202 9.25 -23.90 11.52
C ALA A 202 9.05 -23.84 9.99
N TYR A 203 9.58 -24.83 9.25
CA TYR A 203 9.43 -24.92 7.80
C TYR A 203 7.99 -24.77 7.30
N THR A 204 7.01 -25.30 8.05
CA THR A 204 5.59 -25.27 7.72
C THR A 204 5.00 -23.87 7.67
N GLU A 205 5.56 -22.90 8.41
CA GLU A 205 5.14 -21.49 8.38
C GLU A 205 5.33 -20.89 6.98
N PHE A 206 6.42 -21.26 6.29
CA PHE A 206 6.70 -20.79 4.92
C PHE A 206 5.82 -21.47 3.88
N VAL A 207 5.38 -22.71 4.12
CA VAL A 207 4.43 -23.42 3.25
C VAL A 207 3.02 -22.84 3.39
N ALA A 208 2.61 -22.56 4.63
CA ALA A 208 1.31 -21.95 4.92
C ALA A 208 1.18 -20.56 4.28
N ASP A 209 2.23 -19.73 4.37
CA ASP A 209 2.27 -18.42 3.72
C ASP A 209 2.12 -18.54 2.19
N ASN A 210 2.87 -19.44 1.55
CA ASN A 210 2.77 -19.67 0.10
C ASN A 210 1.38 -20.15 -0.33
N ASN A 211 0.74 -21.03 0.43
CA ASN A 211 -0.62 -21.48 0.13
C ASN A 211 -1.65 -20.36 0.30
N THR A 212 -1.47 -19.49 1.29
CA THR A 212 -2.35 -18.34 1.52
C THR A 212 -2.21 -17.32 0.39
N LYS A 213 -0.98 -17.00 -0.03
CA LYS A 213 -0.70 -16.17 -1.20
C LYS A 213 -1.32 -16.74 -2.47
N LYS A 214 -1.19 -18.04 -2.72
CA LYS A 214 -1.86 -18.70 -3.85
C LYS A 214 -3.38 -18.56 -3.79
N LYS A 215 -4.00 -18.78 -2.62
CA LYS A 215 -5.46 -18.61 -2.45
C LYS A 215 -5.91 -17.19 -2.76
N VAL A 216 -5.18 -16.17 -2.29
CA VAL A 216 -5.49 -14.75 -2.57
C VAL A 216 -5.34 -14.42 -4.05
N ILE A 217 -4.27 -14.90 -4.70
CA ILE A 217 -4.09 -14.70 -6.15
C ILE A 217 -5.23 -15.33 -6.94
N ILE A 218 -5.64 -16.56 -6.58
CA ILE A 218 -6.76 -17.25 -7.21
C ILE A 218 -8.06 -16.45 -6.99
N SER A 219 -8.36 -16.01 -5.76
CA SER A 219 -9.59 -15.26 -5.49
C SER A 219 -9.65 -13.94 -6.27
N MET A 220 -8.54 -13.22 -6.36
CA MET A 220 -8.49 -11.97 -7.13
C MET A 220 -8.66 -12.21 -8.63
N SER A 221 -8.06 -13.27 -9.18
CA SER A 221 -8.22 -13.61 -10.60
C SER A 221 -9.66 -13.95 -10.98
N VAL A 222 -10.39 -14.62 -10.10
CA VAL A 222 -11.82 -14.96 -10.31
C VAL A 222 -12.69 -13.71 -10.28
N ILE A 223 -12.45 -12.78 -9.35
CA ILE A 223 -13.21 -11.53 -9.24
C ILE A 223 -13.02 -10.67 -10.50
N VAL A 224 -11.78 -10.51 -10.97
CA VAL A 224 -11.47 -9.75 -12.19
C VAL A 224 -12.11 -10.40 -13.41
N GLY A 225 -12.04 -11.74 -13.53
CA GLY A 225 -12.69 -12.48 -14.60
C GLY A 225 -14.22 -12.31 -14.62
N ALA A 226 -14.87 -12.40 -13.46
CA ALA A 226 -16.31 -12.22 -13.35
C ALA A 226 -16.75 -10.80 -13.73
N MET A 227 -16.01 -9.77 -13.29
CA MET A 227 -16.29 -8.38 -13.67
C MET A 227 -16.15 -8.15 -15.18
N ALA A 228 -15.11 -8.71 -15.82
CA ALA A 228 -14.92 -8.59 -17.25
C ALA A 228 -16.08 -9.23 -18.05
N ILE A 229 -16.53 -10.43 -17.64
CA ILE A 229 -17.67 -11.10 -18.26
C ILE A 229 -18.95 -10.28 -18.09
N PHE A 230 -19.19 -9.74 -16.90
CA PHE A 230 -20.37 -8.91 -16.64
C PHE A 230 -20.41 -7.68 -17.55
N LEU A 231 -19.28 -7.00 -17.73
CA LEU A 231 -19.17 -5.86 -18.64
C LEU A 231 -19.46 -6.28 -20.09
N LEU A 232 -18.89 -7.38 -20.57
CA LEU A 232 -19.13 -7.88 -21.93
C LEU A 232 -20.60 -8.20 -22.19
N VAL A 233 -21.27 -8.84 -21.24
CA VAL A 233 -22.72 -9.14 -21.33
C VAL A 233 -23.54 -7.85 -21.34
N PHE A 234 -23.23 -6.91 -20.45
CA PHE A 234 -23.92 -5.63 -20.37
C PHE A 234 -23.78 -4.82 -21.67
N PHE A 235 -22.58 -4.72 -22.24
CA PHE A 235 -22.36 -4.02 -23.51
C PHE A 235 -23.05 -4.72 -24.67
N SER A 236 -23.04 -6.06 -24.69
CA SER A 236 -23.72 -6.86 -25.71
C SER A 236 -25.24 -6.71 -25.65
N TRP A 237 -25.83 -6.69 -24.45
CA TRP A 237 -27.25 -6.40 -24.25
C TRP A 237 -27.63 -4.99 -24.69
N LYS A 238 -26.83 -3.98 -24.32
CA LYS A 238 -27.04 -2.60 -24.76
C LYS A 238 -26.96 -2.49 -26.28
N TRP A 239 -25.99 -3.14 -26.90
CA TRP A 239 -25.85 -3.14 -28.36
C TRP A 239 -27.03 -3.81 -29.07
N MET A 240 -27.51 -4.94 -28.56
CA MET A 240 -28.71 -5.61 -29.09
C MET A 240 -29.98 -4.78 -28.93
N ALA A 241 -30.17 -4.09 -27.80
CA ALA A 241 -31.32 -3.22 -27.58
C ALA A 241 -31.37 -2.07 -28.60
N THR A 242 -30.24 -1.36 -28.79
CA THR A 242 -30.12 -0.30 -29.80
C THR A 242 -30.29 -0.83 -31.24
N HIS A 243 -29.95 -2.09 -31.50
CA HIS A 243 -30.17 -2.69 -32.82
C HIS A 243 -31.62 -3.11 -33.06
N ARG A 244 -32.38 -3.47 -32.00
CA ARG A 244 -33.81 -3.77 -32.11
C ARG A 244 -34.63 -2.52 -32.40
N GLU A 245 -34.31 -1.40 -31.76
CA GLU A 245 -34.96 -0.11 -32.06
C GLU A 245 -34.69 0.34 -33.50
N ARG A 246 -33.46 0.14 -34.01
CA ARG A 246 -33.14 0.43 -35.42
C ARG A 246 -33.89 -0.47 -36.42
N LYS A 247 -34.18 -1.73 -36.07
CA LYS A 247 -35.00 -2.60 -36.91
C LYS A 247 -36.47 -2.17 -36.93
N LEU A 248 -37.05 -1.82 -35.78
CA LEU A 248 -38.44 -1.35 -35.70
C LEU A 248 -38.67 -0.06 -36.51
N ILE A 249 -37.73 0.90 -36.43
CA ILE A 249 -37.79 2.13 -37.22
C ILE A 249 -37.61 1.84 -38.72
N SER A 250 -36.72 0.90 -39.08
CA SER A 250 -36.53 0.47 -40.48
C SER A 250 -37.76 -0.21 -41.07
N GLU A 251 -38.55 -0.92 -40.26
CA GLU A 251 -39.73 -1.67 -40.69
C GLU A 251 -40.95 -0.75 -40.82
N GLU A 252 -41.11 0.20 -39.88
CA GLU A 252 -42.11 1.28 -39.93
C GLU A 252 -41.89 2.23 -41.13
N THR A 253 -40.63 2.50 -41.50
CA THR A 253 -40.30 3.28 -42.70
C THR A 253 -40.66 2.54 -43.99
N ARG A 254 -40.61 1.19 -43.98
CA ARG A 254 -40.91 0.35 -45.15
C ARG A 254 -42.41 0.19 -45.38
N GLU A 255 -43.20 0.11 -44.31
CA GLU A 255 -44.67 0.10 -44.40
C GLU A 255 -45.23 1.46 -44.82
N ALA A 256 -44.67 2.57 -44.32
CA ALA A 256 -45.09 3.92 -44.74
C ALA A 256 -44.81 4.20 -46.23
N GLN A 257 -43.77 3.61 -46.83
CA GLN A 257 -43.51 3.69 -48.28
C GLN A 257 -44.46 2.82 -49.12
N ALA A 258 -44.94 1.70 -48.57
CA ALA A 258 -45.82 0.78 -49.30
C ALA A 258 -47.27 1.30 -49.42
N THR A 259 -47.72 2.15 -48.51
CA THR A 259 -49.10 2.67 -48.49
C THR A 259 -49.35 3.89 -49.37
N VAL A 260 -48.35 4.40 -50.11
CA VAL A 260 -48.49 5.63 -50.92
C VAL A 260 -48.55 5.38 -52.44
N PHE A 261 -48.32 4.15 -52.91
CA PHE A 261 -48.38 3.85 -54.35
C PHE A 261 -49.47 2.81 -54.66
N ASP A 262 -50.72 3.26 -54.73
CA ASP A 262 -51.78 2.55 -55.43
C ASP A 262 -52.34 3.45 -56.54
N GLY A 263 -52.12 3.06 -57.80
CA GLY A 263 -52.51 3.82 -58.98
C GLY A 263 -51.78 3.45 -60.28
N ASN A 264 -52.31 2.44 -60.98
CA ASN A 264 -52.26 2.12 -62.43
C ASN A 264 -51.04 2.55 -63.32
N SER A 265 -50.41 1.50 -63.90
CA SER A 265 -49.43 1.40 -65.03
C SER A 265 -49.75 2.25 -66.29
N PRO A 266 -48.85 2.48 -67.29
CA PRO A 266 -47.45 2.00 -67.50
C PRO A 266 -46.41 3.07 -67.93
N ASP A 267 -45.16 2.62 -68.14
CA ASP A 267 -44.03 3.20 -68.89
C ASP A 267 -43.10 4.25 -68.23
N ASN A 268 -41.86 3.79 -68.01
CA ASN A 268 -40.56 4.46 -68.14
C ASN A 268 -40.50 5.98 -67.90
N ILE A 269 -40.21 6.40 -66.67
CA ILE A 269 -39.54 7.67 -66.39
C ILE A 269 -38.46 7.45 -65.33
N GLU A 270 -37.29 8.00 -65.65
CA GLU A 270 -36.05 7.98 -64.88
C GLU A 270 -36.20 8.44 -63.42
N GLU A 271 -35.29 7.91 -62.62
CA GLU A 271 -34.96 8.17 -61.22
C GLU A 271 -35.07 9.66 -60.80
N ILE A 272 -36.25 10.09 -60.34
CA ILE A 272 -36.40 11.38 -59.63
C ILE A 272 -36.15 11.13 -58.13
N LYS A 273 -34.93 11.45 -57.73
CA LYS A 273 -34.43 11.46 -56.35
C LYS A 273 -35.26 12.41 -55.48
N LEU A 274 -36.20 11.88 -54.69
CA LEU A 274 -36.99 12.67 -53.75
C LEU A 274 -36.13 13.04 -52.52
N GLU A 275 -36.08 14.33 -52.20
CA GLU A 275 -35.26 14.94 -51.13
C GLU A 275 -35.62 14.46 -49.71
N PRO A 276 -34.69 14.58 -48.72
CA PRO A 276 -34.88 14.01 -47.39
C PRO A 276 -36.04 14.69 -46.64
N LEU A 277 -37.04 13.89 -46.28
CA LEU A 277 -38.15 14.30 -45.42
C LEU A 277 -37.63 14.49 -43.98
N PHE A 278 -37.49 15.74 -43.54
CA PHE A 278 -37.16 16.05 -42.14
C PHE A 278 -38.40 15.92 -41.25
N LYS A 279 -38.25 15.25 -40.10
CA LYS A 279 -39.31 15.17 -39.08
C LYS A 279 -39.57 16.57 -38.51
N LEU A 280 -40.84 16.90 -38.27
CA LEU A 280 -41.28 18.22 -37.76
C LEU A 280 -40.52 18.62 -36.48
N GLN A 281 -40.24 17.68 -35.57
CA GLN A 281 -39.49 17.93 -34.33
C GLN A 281 -38.06 18.45 -34.58
N VAL A 282 -37.41 18.01 -35.67
CA VAL A 282 -36.07 18.48 -36.04
C VAL A 282 -36.15 19.92 -36.55
N LEU A 283 -37.20 20.26 -37.31
CA LEU A 283 -37.45 21.61 -37.80
C LEU A 283 -37.84 22.57 -36.67
N GLU A 284 -38.66 22.11 -35.73
CA GLU A 284 -38.99 22.86 -34.51
C GLU A 284 -37.73 23.13 -33.70
N ALA A 285 -36.89 22.13 -33.44
CA ALA A 285 -35.64 22.35 -32.72
C ALA A 285 -34.69 23.32 -33.46
N ALA A 286 -34.55 23.17 -34.77
CA ALA A 286 -33.67 24.02 -35.58
C ALA A 286 -34.14 25.49 -35.63
N THR A 287 -35.45 25.72 -35.70
CA THR A 287 -36.05 27.07 -35.80
C THR A 287 -36.41 27.66 -34.43
N SER A 288 -36.08 26.96 -33.34
CA SER A 288 -36.49 27.30 -31.98
C SER A 288 -38.02 27.47 -31.86
N ASN A 289 -38.73 26.46 -32.33
CA ASN A 289 -40.19 26.35 -32.41
C ASN A 289 -40.83 27.46 -33.26
N PHE A 290 -40.23 27.77 -34.41
CA PHE A 290 -40.67 28.81 -35.35
C PHE A 290 -40.81 30.20 -34.71
N ASP A 291 -39.85 30.57 -33.86
CA ASP A 291 -39.84 31.87 -33.20
C ASP A 291 -39.79 33.02 -34.22
N ILE A 292 -40.64 34.03 -34.04
CA ILE A 292 -40.72 35.22 -34.89
C ILE A 292 -39.36 35.96 -34.93
N ALA A 293 -38.57 35.89 -33.85
CA ALA A 293 -37.23 36.47 -33.81
C ALA A 293 -36.27 35.87 -34.86
N ASN A 294 -36.55 34.66 -35.33
CA ASN A 294 -35.78 33.95 -36.36
C ASN A 294 -36.46 34.00 -37.74
N LYS A 295 -37.56 34.74 -37.88
CA LYS A 295 -38.25 34.89 -39.16
C LYS A 295 -37.52 35.85 -40.08
N LEU A 296 -37.15 35.36 -41.25
CA LEU A 296 -36.47 36.13 -42.29
C LEU A 296 -37.46 36.92 -43.16
N GLY A 297 -38.68 36.42 -43.32
CA GLY A 297 -39.73 37.10 -44.10
C GLY A 297 -40.99 36.26 -44.28
N GLN A 298 -42.04 36.85 -44.85
CA GLN A 298 -43.26 36.13 -45.24
C GLN A 298 -43.84 36.71 -46.53
N GLY A 299 -44.19 35.83 -47.47
CA GLY A 299 -44.88 36.18 -48.72
C GLY A 299 -46.06 35.25 -48.98
N GLY A 300 -46.61 35.29 -50.20
CA GLY A 300 -47.76 34.47 -50.61
C GLY A 300 -47.54 32.95 -50.55
N PHE A 301 -46.29 32.51 -50.38
CA PHE A 301 -45.91 31.11 -50.26
C PHE A 301 -45.51 30.68 -48.83
N GLY A 302 -45.74 31.55 -47.83
CA GLY A 302 -45.49 31.22 -46.41
C GLY A 302 -44.35 32.00 -45.77
N ALA A 303 -44.07 31.66 -44.51
CA ALA A 303 -43.04 32.28 -43.68
C ALA A 303 -41.72 31.51 -43.76
N VAL A 304 -40.60 32.22 -43.82
CA VAL A 304 -39.24 31.65 -43.87
C VAL A 304 -38.50 31.98 -42.58
N TYR A 305 -37.85 30.99 -41.97
CA TYR A 305 -37.11 31.11 -40.71
C TYR A 305 -35.65 30.70 -40.89
N ARG A 306 -34.73 31.29 -40.12
CA ARG A 306 -33.33 30.87 -40.00
C ARG A 306 -33.16 29.81 -38.92
N ASP A 307 -32.18 28.92 -39.08
CA ASP A 307 -31.81 27.90 -38.11
C ASP A 307 -30.79 28.43 -37.08
N MET A 308 -30.80 27.86 -35.87
CA MET A 308 -30.03 28.35 -34.71
C MET A 308 -28.92 27.39 -34.25
N TYR A 309 -28.26 26.66 -35.16
CA TYR A 309 -27.08 25.86 -34.79
C TYR A 309 -25.77 26.66 -34.98
N VAL A 310 -25.38 27.37 -33.92
CA VAL A 310 -24.00 27.80 -33.69
C VAL A 310 -23.27 26.61 -33.04
N CYS A 311 -22.17 26.13 -33.64
CA CYS A 311 -21.29 25.12 -33.03
C CYS A 311 -20.79 25.60 -31.66
N LEU A 312 -21.30 25.01 -30.58
CA LEU A 312 -20.76 25.15 -29.23
C LEU A 312 -20.12 23.82 -28.79
N PRO A 313 -18.96 23.86 -28.11
CA PRO A 313 -18.23 22.67 -27.67
C PRO A 313 -18.95 21.97 -26.51
N LEU A 314 -18.75 20.65 -26.42
CA LEU A 314 -19.36 19.72 -25.45
C LEU A 314 -19.16 20.16 -23.98
N PRO A 315 -20.14 19.94 -23.09
CA PRO A 315 -19.99 20.26 -21.67
C PRO A 315 -19.13 19.22 -20.95
N GLU A 316 -18.26 19.71 -20.06
CA GLU A 316 -17.52 18.92 -19.07
C GLU A 316 -18.50 18.20 -18.12
N ILE A 317 -18.29 16.89 -17.94
CA ILE A 317 -19.06 16.07 -16.99
C ILE A 317 -18.33 16.10 -15.64
N HIS A 318 -18.92 16.80 -14.67
CA HIS A 318 -18.53 16.70 -13.25
C HIS A 318 -19.00 15.34 -12.69
N LEU A 319 -18.06 14.53 -12.21
CA LEU A 319 -18.30 13.24 -11.55
C LEU A 319 -18.23 13.42 -10.02
N GLU A 320 -19.39 13.53 -9.35
CA GLU A 320 -19.51 13.39 -7.90
C GLU A 320 -19.62 11.90 -7.51
N SER A 321 -18.48 11.26 -7.26
CA SER A 321 -18.37 10.14 -6.30
C SER A 321 -16.90 9.72 -6.18
N THR A 322 -16.32 9.92 -5.00
CA THR A 322 -14.93 9.54 -4.66
C THR A 322 -14.65 8.04 -4.78
N PHE A 323 -15.69 7.19 -4.89
CA PHE A 323 -15.52 5.76 -5.15
C PHE A 323 -15.20 5.42 -6.61
N GLN A 324 -15.59 6.27 -7.57
CA GLN A 324 -15.31 6.05 -9.00
C GLN A 324 -13.85 6.42 -9.34
N PHE A 325 -13.27 7.38 -8.62
CA PHE A 325 -11.90 7.87 -8.83
C PHE A 325 -10.84 6.82 -8.47
N LEU A 326 -11.07 6.04 -7.40
CA LEU A 326 -10.17 4.96 -6.97
C LEU A 326 -10.18 3.77 -7.93
N ILE A 327 -11.28 3.53 -8.64
CA ILE A 327 -11.38 2.46 -9.64
C ILE A 327 -10.62 2.86 -10.93
N LEU A 328 -10.68 4.12 -11.33
CA LEU A 328 -9.94 4.63 -12.51
C LEU A 328 -8.42 4.71 -12.27
N LEU A 329 -7.98 5.12 -11.08
CA LEU A 329 -6.55 5.13 -10.72
C LEU A 329 -5.93 3.73 -10.70
N ASN A 330 -6.68 2.72 -10.21
CA ASN A 330 -6.21 1.33 -10.22
C ASN A 330 -6.22 0.70 -11.64
N LEU A 331 -7.14 1.12 -12.52
CA LEU A 331 -7.12 0.68 -13.93
C LEU A 331 -5.98 1.32 -14.74
N GLN A 332 -5.63 2.60 -14.48
CA GLN A 332 -4.48 3.25 -15.13
C GLN A 332 -3.13 2.70 -14.65
N ALA A 333 -3.02 2.30 -13.38
CA ALA A 333 -1.80 1.66 -12.87
C ALA A 333 -1.57 0.27 -13.49
N LEU A 334 -2.64 -0.49 -13.78
CA LEU A 334 -2.54 -1.82 -14.39
C LEU A 334 -2.19 -1.77 -15.89
N THR A 335 -2.72 -0.80 -16.64
CA THR A 335 -2.40 -0.64 -18.07
C THR A 335 -0.98 -0.12 -18.31
N CYS A 336 -0.40 0.62 -17.36
CA CYS A 336 0.98 1.11 -17.47
C CYS A 336 2.04 0.01 -17.23
N MET A 337 1.75 -1.00 -16.40
CA MET A 337 2.68 -2.12 -16.16
C MET A 337 2.69 -3.17 -17.27
N THR A 338 1.61 -3.30 -18.05
CA THR A 338 1.58 -4.22 -19.20
C THR A 338 2.30 -3.66 -20.43
N ALA A 339 2.45 -2.34 -20.55
CA ALA A 339 3.17 -1.71 -21.66
C ALA A 339 4.71 -1.73 -21.49
N SER A 340 5.23 -1.81 -20.26
CA SER A 340 6.68 -1.84 -19.99
C SER A 340 7.33 -3.21 -20.24
N LYS A 341 6.55 -4.27 -20.48
CA LYS A 341 7.05 -5.64 -20.69
C LYS A 341 7.07 -6.09 -22.15
N PHE A 342 6.66 -5.23 -23.09
CA PHE A 342 6.61 -5.52 -24.53
C PHE A 342 7.54 -4.67 -25.40
N SER A 343 8.33 -3.75 -24.83
CA SER A 343 9.30 -2.89 -25.55
C SER A 343 10.75 -3.34 -25.41
N GLY A 344 11.01 -4.62 -25.12
CA GLY A 344 12.34 -5.18 -24.87
C GLY A 344 12.84 -6.27 -25.83
N LEU A 345 12.15 -6.52 -26.95
CA LEU A 345 12.60 -7.44 -27.99
C LEU A 345 12.22 -6.89 -29.37
N GLU A 346 13.15 -6.16 -30.01
CA GLU A 346 13.32 -6.08 -31.47
C GLU A 346 14.43 -5.05 -31.80
N THR A 347 15.69 -5.49 -31.69
CA THR A 347 16.80 -4.96 -32.49
C THR A 347 17.66 -6.14 -32.92
N MET A 348 17.35 -6.72 -34.07
CA MET A 348 18.32 -7.46 -34.90
C MET A 348 17.98 -7.20 -36.37
N GLU A 349 19.05 -6.77 -37.07
CA GLU A 349 19.21 -6.40 -38.49
C GLU A 349 18.72 -5.01 -38.93
#